data_AF-A0A1S2QR97-F1
#
_entry.id   AF-A0A1S2QR97-F1
#
_cell.length_a   1.000
_cell.length_b   1.000
_cell.length_c   1.000
_cell.angle_alpha   90.00
_cell.angle_beta   90.00
_cell.angle_gamma   90.00
#
_symmetry.space_group_name_H-M   'P 1'
#
loop_
_entity.id
_entity.type
_entity.pdbx_description
1 polymer ?
#
loop_
_entity_poly.entity_id
_entity_poly.type
_entity_poly.pdbx_seq_one_letter_code
_entity_poly.pdbx_strand_id
1 'polypeptide(L)'
;MAHRAPLTNHHADGTLCPVDHKHTSSGKPLNPDCPGRAYTQAICSCGDWEMKQSGKGYVNESLKRHLASHTQGPKVLCDLPRIDGP
;
A
#
# COMPACT_ATOMS: atom_id res chain seq x y z
N MET A 1 4.01 -4.66 -16.87
CA MET A 1 4.54 -3.55 -16.04
C MET A 1 4.30 -3.91 -14.58
N ALA A 2 5.26 -3.66 -13.68
CA ALA A 2 5.04 -3.90 -12.26
C ALA A 2 4.20 -2.76 -11.67
N HIS A 3 3.00 -3.08 -11.19
CA HIS A 3 2.18 -2.12 -10.47
C HIS A 3 2.84 -1.77 -9.15
N ARG A 4 2.92 -0.47 -8.86
CA ARG A 4 3.42 0.08 -7.60
C ARG A 4 2.32 0.89 -6.94
N ALA A 5 2.32 0.86 -5.62
CA ALA A 5 1.42 1.65 -4.80
C ALA A 5 2.23 2.21 -3.60
N PRO A 6 2.84 3.40 -3.75
CA PRO A 6 3.63 4.00 -2.68
C PRO A 6 2.74 4.31 -1.49
N LEU A 7 3.29 4.08 -0.29
CA LEU A 7 2.59 4.29 0.97
C LEU A 7 2.96 5.66 1.51
N THR A 8 2.00 6.57 1.58
CA THR A 8 2.18 7.94 2.06
C THR A 8 1.52 8.12 3.43
N ASN A 9 2.18 8.89 4.30
CA ASN A 9 1.61 9.27 5.60
C ASN A 9 1.08 10.70 5.48
N HIS A 10 -0.04 10.98 6.11
CA HIS A 10 -0.67 12.31 6.07
C HIS A 10 -1.03 12.79 7.48
N HIS A 11 -0.96 14.11 7.63
CA HIS A 11 -1.44 14.84 8.79
C HIS A 11 -2.97 15.01 8.76
N ALA A 12 -3.54 15.53 9.85
CA ALA A 12 -4.99 15.73 9.96
C ALA A 12 -5.52 16.75 8.95
N ASP A 13 -4.72 17.76 8.63
CA ASP A 13 -4.98 18.76 7.59
C ASP A 13 -4.78 18.22 6.16
N GLY A 14 -4.34 16.96 6.01
CA GLY A 14 -4.16 16.29 4.72
C GLY A 14 -2.78 16.48 4.09
N THR A 15 -1.92 17.33 4.66
CA THR A 15 -0.54 17.46 4.18
C THR A 15 0.24 16.16 4.31
N LEU A 16 1.15 15.93 3.38
CA LEU A 16 2.05 14.78 3.40
C LEU A 16 3.02 14.92 4.56
N CYS A 17 3.07 13.90 5.40
CA CYS A 17 4.08 13.78 6.43
C CYS A 17 5.38 13.24 5.80
N PRO A 18 6.50 14.00 5.88
CA PRO A 18 7.78 13.59 5.32
C PRO A 18 8.23 12.22 5.82
N VAL A 19 8.95 11.46 4.97
CA VAL A 19 9.49 10.15 5.37
C VAL A 19 10.53 10.27 6.50
N ASP A 20 11.16 11.44 6.62
CA ASP A 20 12.11 11.77 7.68
C ASP A 20 11.42 11.84 9.07
N HIS A 21 10.13 12.19 9.10
CA HIS A 21 9.34 12.16 10.32
C HIS A 21 9.07 10.71 10.72
N LYS A 22 9.92 10.20 11.61
CA LYS A 22 9.70 8.91 12.25
C LYS A 22 8.52 9.01 13.19
N HIS A 23 7.63 8.04 13.11
CA HIS A 23 6.52 7.87 14.03
C HIS A 23 6.69 6.56 14.78
N THR A 24 6.24 6.55 16.02
CA THR A 24 5.97 5.29 16.73
C THR A 24 4.87 4.49 16.01
N SER A 25 4.76 3.21 16.35
CA SER A 25 3.70 2.33 15.83
C SER A 25 2.30 2.92 16.01
N SER A 26 2.08 3.63 17.12
CA SER A 26 0.82 4.32 17.45
C SER A 26 0.57 5.61 16.67
N GLY A 27 1.48 6.02 15.77
CA GLY A 27 1.35 7.25 14.99
C GLY A 27 1.81 8.52 15.69
N LYS A 28 2.30 8.41 16.94
CA LYS A 28 2.90 9.55 17.63
C LYS A 28 4.22 9.93 16.97
N PRO A 29 4.43 11.22 16.68
CA PRO A 29 5.66 11.72 16.09
C PRO A 29 6.84 11.57 17.06
N LEU A 30 8.03 11.32 16.53
CA LEU A 30 9.29 11.39 17.29
C LEU A 30 9.94 12.78 17.25
N ASN A 31 9.49 13.64 16.31
CA ASN A 31 9.94 15.02 16.19
C ASN A 31 8.88 15.97 16.78
N PRO A 32 9.28 16.99 17.56
CA PRO A 32 8.35 17.95 18.17
C PRO A 32 7.65 18.84 17.13
N ASP A 33 8.29 19.11 15.99
CA ASP A 33 7.72 19.90 14.88
C ASP A 33 6.71 19.14 14.00
N CYS A 34 6.41 17.88 14.32
CA CYS A 34 5.47 17.07 13.57
C CYS A 34 4.15 16.95 14.35
N PRO A 35 2.99 17.34 13.79
CA PRO A 35 1.70 17.20 14.48
C PRO A 35 1.23 15.73 14.60
N GLY A 36 1.98 14.79 14.00
CA GLY A 36 1.70 13.37 14.02
C GLY A 36 0.91 12.89 12.82
N ARG A 37 0.92 11.57 12.60
CA ARG A 37 0.22 10.94 11.48
C ARG A 37 -1.25 10.72 11.82
N ALA A 38 -2.16 11.30 11.04
CA ALA A 38 -3.59 11.04 11.14
C ALA A 38 -3.99 9.79 10.34
N TYR A 39 -3.46 9.65 9.13
CA TYR A 39 -3.74 8.49 8.28
C TYR A 39 -2.58 8.11 7.37
N THR A 40 -2.66 6.90 6.86
CA THR A 40 -1.81 6.35 5.81
C THR A 40 -2.67 6.16 4.56
N GLN A 41 -2.14 6.52 3.41
CA GLN A 41 -2.76 6.32 2.11
C GLN A 41 -1.84 5.47 1.23
N ALA A 42 -2.43 4.65 0.37
CA ALA A 42 -1.73 3.98 -0.71
C ALA A 42 -2.60 4.07 -1.97
N ILE A 43 -2.00 4.53 -3.07
CA ILE A 43 -2.67 4.67 -4.36
C ILE A 43 -1.90 3.82 -5.37
N CYS A 44 -2.60 2.91 -6.05
CA CYS A 44 -1.97 2.09 -7.05
C CYS A 44 -1.89 2.78 -8.40
N SER A 45 -0.73 2.63 -9.04
CA SER A 45 -0.49 3.02 -10.43
C SER A 45 -1.39 2.31 -11.45
N CYS A 46 -2.20 1.33 -11.04
CA CYS A 46 -3.28 0.80 -11.91
C CYS A 46 -4.45 1.78 -12.07
N GLY A 47 -4.61 2.76 -11.17
CA GLY A 47 -5.70 3.75 -11.22
C GLY A 47 -6.99 3.31 -10.52
N ASP A 48 -7.29 2.01 -10.46
CA ASP A 48 -8.54 1.50 -9.90
C ASP A 48 -8.52 1.21 -8.38
N TRP A 49 -7.41 1.51 -7.69
CA TRP A 49 -7.26 1.17 -6.28
C TRP A 49 -6.61 2.27 -5.45
N GLU A 50 -7.34 2.68 -4.42
CA GLU A 50 -6.88 3.55 -3.35
C GLU A 50 -7.30 2.98 -2.00
N MET A 51 -6.43 3.11 -1.00
CA MET A 51 -6.71 2.73 0.38
C MET A 51 -6.26 3.84 1.33
N LYS A 52 -7.16 4.32 2.19
CA LYS A 52 -6.88 5.33 3.21
C LYS A 52 -7.37 4.87 4.58
N GLN A 53 -6.46 4.72 5.54
CA GLN A 53 -6.79 4.32 6.92
C GLN A 53 -5.82 4.88 7.96
N SER A 54 -6.26 5.03 9.21
CA SER A 54 -5.42 5.53 10.32
C SER A 54 -4.24 4.60 10.62
N GLY A 55 -4.47 3.29 10.54
CA GLY A 55 -3.48 2.24 10.78
C GLY A 55 -2.64 1.91 9.56
N LYS A 56 -1.33 2.20 9.64
CA LYS A 56 -0.34 1.84 8.60
C LYS A 56 -0.36 0.34 8.28
N GLY A 57 -0.48 -0.52 9.29
CA GLY A 57 -0.43 -1.97 9.13
C GLY A 57 -1.53 -2.50 8.21
N TYR A 58 -2.77 -2.04 8.41
CA TYR A 58 -3.90 -2.50 7.60
C TYR A 58 -3.84 -2.00 6.14
N VAL A 59 -3.36 -0.76 5.93
CA VAL A 59 -3.09 -0.25 4.58
C VAL A 59 -2.01 -1.08 3.90
N ASN A 60 -0.93 -1.40 4.61
CA ASN A 60 0.18 -2.19 4.08
C ASN A 60 -0.22 -3.64 3.73
N GLU A 61 -1.04 -4.30 4.56
CA GLU A 61 -1.51 -5.65 4.24
C GLU A 61 -2.50 -5.65 3.07
N SER A 62 -3.39 -4.66 3.00
CA SER A 62 -4.30 -4.50 1.86
C SER A 62 -3.56 -4.16 0.57
N LEU A 63 -2.53 -3.32 0.66
CA LEU A 63 -1.58 -3.01 -0.40
C LEU A 63 -0.91 -4.28 -0.93
N LYS A 64 -0.31 -5.10 -0.06
CA LYS A 64 0.35 -6.36 -0.47
C LYS A 64 -0.62 -7.30 -1.18
N ARG A 65 -1.84 -7.45 -0.67
CA ARG A 65 -2.88 -8.28 -1.28
C ARG A 65 -3.27 -7.78 -2.67
N HIS A 66 -3.41 -6.47 -2.83
CA HIS A 66 -3.69 -5.85 -4.13
C HIS A 66 -2.52 -6.00 -5.13
N LEU A 67 -1.29 -5.80 -4.68
CA LEU A 67 -0.12 -6.02 -5.53
C LEU A 67 0.01 -7.50 -5.95
N ALA A 68 -0.30 -8.44 -5.06
CA ALA A 68 -0.34 -9.85 -5.38
C ALA A 68 -1.39 -10.18 -6.45
N SER A 69 -2.55 -9.50 -6.47
CA SER A 69 -3.55 -9.71 -7.52
C SER A 69 -3.11 -9.25 -8.91
N HIS A 70 -2.11 -8.37 -9.00
CA HIS A 70 -1.50 -8.01 -10.29
C HIS A 70 -0.51 -9.07 -10.80
N THR A 71 0.12 -9.80 -9.88
CA THR A 71 1.08 -10.88 -10.22
C THR A 71 0.39 -12.21 -10.47
N GLN A 72 -0.79 -12.41 -9.89
CA GLN A 72 -1.69 -13.48 -10.27
C GLN A 72 -2.27 -13.09 -11.62
N GLY A 73 -1.70 -13.59 -12.71
CA GLY A 73 -2.35 -13.56 -14.02
C GLY A 73 -3.80 -14.05 -13.89
N PRO A 74 -4.70 -13.68 -14.82
CA PRO A 74 -6.11 -14.05 -14.72
C PRO A 74 -6.20 -15.54 -14.39
N LYS A 75 -6.94 -15.89 -13.32
CA LYS A 75 -7.02 -17.23 -12.71
C LYS A 75 -7.28 -18.38 -13.71
N VAL A 76 -7.62 -18.07 -14.96
CA VAL A 76 -7.81 -19.00 -16.07
C VAL A 76 -6.52 -19.61 -16.63
N LEU A 77 -5.31 -19.06 -16.38
CA LEU A 77 -4.08 -19.62 -16.98
C LEU A 77 -3.28 -20.56 -16.06
N CYS A 78 -3.61 -20.64 -14.76
CA CYS A 78 -2.94 -21.57 -13.84
C CYS A 78 -3.47 -23.02 -13.94
N ASP A 79 -4.61 -23.23 -14.60
CA ASP A 79 -5.29 -24.52 -14.75
C ASP A 79 -5.09 -25.16 -16.14
N LEU A 80 -4.13 -24.73 -16.95
CA LEU A 80 -3.79 -25.50 -18.16
C LEU A 80 -2.95 -26.73 -17.78
N PRO A 81 -3.45 -27.96 -17.97
CA PRO A 81 -2.61 -29.14 -17.82
C PRO A 81 -1.45 -29.05 -18.81
N ARG A 82 -0.24 -29.33 -18.33
CA ARG A 82 0.93 -29.61 -19.19
C ARG A 82 0.55 -30.77 -20.09
N ILE A 83 0.25 -30.47 -21.34
CA ILE A 83 0.23 -31.46 -22.42
C ILE A 83 1.67 -31.59 -22.92
N ASP A 84 2.43 -32.51 -22.31
CA ASP A 84 3.67 -33.01 -22.89
C ASP A 84 3.28 -33.85 -24.13
N GLY A 85 3.61 -33.31 -25.32
CA GLY A 85 3.44 -34.00 -26.61
C GLY A 85 4.57 -35.01 -26.86
N PRO A 86 4.34 -36.00 -27.76
CA PRO A 86 5.06 -37.27 -27.84
C PRO A 86 6.53 -37.20 -28.26
#